data_AF-A0A353VRJ5-F1
#
_entry.id   AF-A0A353VRJ5-F1
#
_cell.length_a   1.000
_cell.length_b   1.000
_cell.length_c   1.000
_cell.angle_alpha   90.00
_cell.angle_beta   90.00
_cell.angle_gamma   90.00
#
_symmetry.space_group_name_H-M   'P 1'
#
loop_
_entity.id
_entity.type
_entity.pdbx_description
1 polymer ?
#
loop_
_entity_poly.entity_id
_entity_poly.type
_entity_poly.pdbx_seq_one_letter_code
_entity_poly.pdbx_strand_id
1 'polypeptide(L)' 'MKEYIQENMGRFFDELFSLLRIPSISAKQDHKNDMVRCAERLKELLLEAGADEAGVYPSNGNPVVFGKKI' A
#
# COMPACT_ATOMS: atom_id res chain seq x y z
N MET A 1 14.43 -11.75 14.90
CA MET A 1 13.14 -11.75 14.15
C MET A 1 11.95 -11.50 15.07
N LYS A 2 11.68 -12.34 16.09
CA LYS A 2 10.57 -12.10 17.04
C LYS A 2 10.67 -10.75 17.76
N GLU A 3 11.86 -10.39 18.24
CA GLU A 3 12.13 -9.08 18.88
C GLU A 3 11.88 -7.91 17.92
N TYR A 4 12.46 -7.95 16.71
CA TYR A 4 12.22 -6.94 15.67
C TYR A 4 10.72 -6.72 15.39
N ILE A 5 9.94 -7.81 15.31
CA ILE A 5 8.48 -7.71 15.10
C ILE A 5 7.80 -7.03 16.30
N GLN A 6 8.19 -7.38 17.53
CA GLN A 6 7.64 -6.77 18.74
C GLN A 6 7.98 -5.28 18.85
N GLU A 7 9.23 -4.91 18.58
CA GLU A 7 9.71 -3.53 18.61
C GLU A 7 9.06 -2.64 17.54
N ASN A 8 8.73 -3.20 16.38
CA ASN A 8 8.14 -2.46 15.25
C ASN A 8 6.63 -2.60 15.14
N MET A 9 5.99 -3.31 16.08
CA MET A 9 4.57 -3.66 15.98
C MET A 9 3.65 -2.43 15.84
N GLY A 10 3.95 -1.35 16.58
CA GLY A 10 3.20 -0.09 16.46
C GLY A 10 3.24 0.48 15.04
N ARG A 11 4.44 0.56 14.45
CA ARG A 11 4.62 1.02 13.07
C ARG A 11 3.85 0.16 12.07
N PHE A 12 3.91 -1.17 12.20
CA PHE A 12 3.15 -2.06 11.30
C PHE A 12 1.64 -1.84 11.37
N PHE A 13 1.11 -1.60 12.58
CA PHE A 13 -0.30 -1.26 12.73
C PHE A 13 -0.62 0.09 12.11
N ASP A 14 0.21 1.11 12.30
CA ASP A 14 -0.01 2.42 11.70
C ASP A 14 0.01 2.35 10.16
N GLU A 15 0.95 1.60 9.58
CA GLU A 15 1.05 1.32 8.15
C GLU A 15 -0.21 0.60 7.65
N LEU A 16 -0.65 -0.46 8.33
CA LEU A 16 -1.88 -1.19 8.00
C LEU A 16 -3.11 -0.29 8.10
N PHE A 17 -3.24 0.50 9.17
CA PHE A 17 -4.37 1.40 9.35
C PHE A 17 -4.36 2.54 8.33
N SER A 18 -3.20 2.96 7.83
CA SER A 18 -3.12 3.94 6.73
C SER A 18 -3.80 3.41 5.45
N LEU A 19 -3.70 2.10 5.19
CA LEU A 19 -4.40 1.46 4.07
C LEU A 19 -5.89 1.25 4.37
N LEU A 20 -6.22 0.69 5.54
CA LEU A 20 -7.62 0.33 5.88
C LEU A 20 -8.56 1.54 6.00
N ARG A 21 -8.03 2.74 6.27
CA ARG A 21 -8.81 3.98 6.28
C ARG A 21 -9.22 4.45 4.89
N ILE A 22 -8.62 3.92 3.83
CA ILE A 22 -8.97 4.25 2.45
C ILE A 22 -10.10 3.29 2.02
N PRO A 23 -11.30 3.78 1.66
CA PRO A 23 -12.42 2.92 1.31
C PRO A 23 -12.31 2.39 -0.14
N SER A 24 -11.21 1.70 -0.45
CA SER A 24 -10.91 1.17 -1.78
C SER A 24 -11.75 -0.09 -2.09
N ILE A 25 -13.05 0.11 -2.35
CA ILE A 25 -14.03 -0.95 -2.61
C ILE A 25 -14.22 -1.14 -4.12
N SER A 26 -13.61 -2.18 -4.67
CA SER A 26 -13.56 -2.43 -6.13
C SER A 26 -14.91 -2.63 -6.81
N ALA A 27 -15.92 -3.14 -6.09
CA ALA A 27 -17.26 -3.37 -6.63
C ALA A 27 -18.13 -2.09 -6.72
N LYS A 28 -17.68 -0.97 -6.13
CA LYS A 28 -18.42 0.30 -6.10
C LYS A 28 -17.71 1.32 -6.98
N GLN A 29 -18.38 1.75 -8.04
CA GLN A 29 -17.83 2.71 -8.99
C GLN A 29 -17.38 4.03 -8.33
N ASP A 30 -18.10 4.50 -7.30
CA ASP A 30 -17.79 5.74 -6.58
C ASP A 30 -16.45 5.69 -5.85
N HIS A 31 -15.92 4.49 -5.59
CA HIS A 31 -14.62 4.28 -4.93
C HIS A 31 -13.46 4.07 -5.91
N LYS A 32 -13.64 4.34 -7.22
CA LYS A 32 -12.53 4.24 -8.19
C LYS A 32 -11.34 5.13 -7.85
N ASN A 33 -11.58 6.34 -7.36
CA ASN A 33 -10.49 7.22 -6.93
C ASN A 33 -9.83 6.70 -5.66
N ASP A 34 -10.58 6.05 -4.76
CA ASP A 34 -10.02 5.43 -3.55
C ASP A 34 -9.15 4.21 -3.88
N MET A 35 -9.46 3.46 -4.95
CA MET A 35 -8.58 2.40 -5.46
C MET A 35 -7.20 2.96 -5.85
N VAL A 36 -7.17 4.11 -6.54
CA VAL A 36 -5.92 4.78 -6.92
C VAL A 36 -5.19 5.30 -5.69
N ARG A 37 -5.89 5.96 -4.76
CA ARG A 37 -5.30 6.45 -3.50
C ARG A 37 -4.69 5.32 -2.68
N CYS A 38 -5.35 4.17 -2.59
CA CYS A 38 -4.84 3.00 -1.88
C CYS A 38 -3.58 2.42 -2.55
N ALA A 39 -3.58 2.35 -3.89
CA ALA A 39 -2.41 1.92 -4.64
C ALA A 39 -1.20 2.86 -4.45
N GLU A 40 -1.43 4.18 -4.46
CA GLU A 40 -0.39 5.17 -4.18
C GLU A 40 0.16 5.05 -2.75
N ARG A 41 -0.71 4.85 -1.74
CA ARG A 41 -0.24 4.65 -0.36
C ARG A 41 0.58 3.37 -0.22
N LEU A 42 0.19 2.29 -0.90
CA LEU A 42 0.96 1.04 -0.88
C LEU A 42 2.33 1.22 -1.54
N LYS A 43 2.42 1.97 -2.64
CA LYS A 43 3.71 2.32 -3.26
C LYS A 43 4.62 3.05 -2.27
N GLU A 44 4.11 4.04 -1.55
CA GLU A 44 4.88 4.75 -0.51
C GLU A 44 5.37 3.81 0.58
N LEU A 45 4.50 2.94 1.10
CA LEU A 45 4.86 1.94 2.11
C LEU A 45 5.96 0.99 1.64
N LEU A 46 5.96 0.59 0.37
CA LEU A 46 7.03 -0.25 -0.18
C LEU A 46 8.38 0.48 -0.19
N LEU A 47 8.39 1.77 -0.56
CA LEU A 47 9.61 2.58 -0.52
C LEU A 47 10.08 2.82 0.92
N GLU A 48 9.17 3.14 1.84
CA GLU A 48 9.45 3.31 3.29
C GLU A 48 10.00 2.02 3.90
N ALA A 49 9.50 0.86 3.47
CA ALA A 49 10.00 -0.47 3.88
C ALA A 49 11.36 -0.84 3.28
N GLY A 50 11.90 0.00 2.39
CA GLY A 50 13.23 -0.13 1.82
C GLY A 50 13.29 -0.79 0.45
N ALA A 51 12.18 -0.86 -0.31
CA ALA A 51 12.26 -1.16 -1.74
C ALA A 51 13.07 -0.07 -2.45
N ASP A 52 13.87 -0.46 -3.45
CA ASP A 52 14.67 0.49 -4.23
C ASP A 52 13.84 1.17 -5.33
N GLU A 53 12.84 0.45 -5.85
CA GLU A 53 11.87 0.99 -6.79
C GLU A 53 10.46 0.52 -6.40
N ALA A 54 9.47 1.40 -6.49
CA ALA A 54 8.07 1.04 -6.42
C ALA A 54 7.23 1.96 -7.33
N GLY A 55 6.16 1.43 -7.91
CA GLY A 55 5.33 2.17 -8.85
C GLY A 55 3.88 1.71 -8.90
N VAL A 56 3.00 2.62 -9.32
CA VAL A 56 1.59 2.34 -9.62
C VAL A 56 1.40 2.39 -11.12
N TYR A 57 0.84 1.32 -11.67
CA TYR A 57 0.61 1.16 -13.11
C TYR A 57 -0.88 1.09 -13.40
N PRO A 58 -1.40 1.89 -14.35
CA PRO A 58 -2.78 1.80 -14.78
C PRO A 58 -3.04 0.47 -15.49
N SER A 59 -4.27 -0.03 -15.39
CA SER A 59 -4.75 -1.21 -16.12
C SER A 59 -6.15 -0.96 -16.68
N ASN A 60 -6.70 -1.92 -17.43
CA ASN A 60 -8.10 -1.86 -17.88
C ASN A 60 -9.11 -1.91 -16.72
N GLY A 61 -8.66 -2.28 -15.50
CA GLY A 61 -9.46 -2.30 -14.29
C GLY A 61 -8.81 -1.45 -13.19
N ASN A 62 -8.52 -2.08 -12.06
CA ASN A 62 -7.87 -1.41 -10.93
C ASN A 62 -6.36 -1.29 -11.15
N PRO A 63 -5.70 -0.28 -10.57
CA PRO A 63 -4.26 -0.11 -10.69
C PRO A 63 -3.50 -1.30 -10.08
N VAL A 64 -2.28 -1.53 -10.58
CA VAL A 64 -1.35 -2.54 -10.06
C VAL A 64 -0.18 -1.83 -9.40
N VAL A 65 0.20 -2.28 -8.21
CA VAL A 65 1.39 -1.78 -7.50
C VAL A 65 2.53 -2.78 -7.67
N PHE A 66 3.71 -2.26 -7.98
CA PHE A 66 4.94 -3.02 -8.10
C PHE A 66 5.98 -2.50 -7.11
N GLY A 67 6.82 -3.39 -6.59
CA GLY A 67 7.98 -3.07 -5.76
C GLY A 67 9.16 -3.98 -6.08
N LYS A 68 10.37 -3.45 -6.03
CA LYS A 68 11.63 -4.13 -6.37
C LYS A 68 12.71 -3.81 -5.35
N LYS A 69 13.48 -4.83 -4.98
CA LYS A 69 14.72 -4.72 -4.19
C LYS A 69 15.88 -5.28 -5.02
N ILE A 70 16.99 -4.56 -5.12
CA ILE A 70 18.21 -4.91 -5.89
C ILE A 70 19.31 -5.41 -4.95
#